data_AF-A0A7K4VTY8-F1
#
_entry.id   AF-A0A7K4VTY8-F1
#
_cell.length_a   1.000
_cell.length_b   1.000
_cell.length_c   1.000
_cell.angle_alpha   90.00
_cell.angle_beta   90.00
_cell.angle_gamma   90.00
#
_symmetry.space_group_name_H-M   'P 1'
#
loop_
_entity.id
_entity.type
_entity.pdbx_description
1 polymer ?
#
loop_
_entity_poly.entity_id
_entity_poly.type
_entity_poly.pdbx_seq_one_letter_code
_entity_poly.pdbx_strand_id
1 'polypeptide(L)'
;GPDFGYMHKEPLFEATASLDSFGNVEVSPPVSVAGKEYPLGRILIGSSFPASAGRRMTRLVRDFLYAQRVQAPVELYSDWLAVGNVNEFVNFVPTSDKKRFRMLLASPAACYRLFREKQKEGQGEATMFKGKGTALDTKRMTINKVLSNDVLAQQNQYVQRCIDWNRDILKKELGLLEEDIIDLPALFKLDKQGKAVPYFPNTV
;
A
#
# COMPACT_ATOMS: atom_id res chain seq x y z
N GLY A 1 31.19 9.43 1.18
CA GLY A 1 31.97 10.62 0.77
C GLY A 1 32.06 11.57 1.96
N PRO A 2 32.52 12.82 1.78
CA PRO A 2 32.38 13.86 2.81
C PRO A 2 30.91 13.97 3.23
N ASP A 3 30.64 13.89 4.54
CA ASP A 3 29.31 13.98 5.18
C ASP A 3 28.21 13.07 4.59
N PHE A 4 28.60 11.96 3.94
CA PHE A 4 27.66 10.98 3.37
C PHE A 4 28.12 9.57 3.69
N GLY A 5 27.51 8.97 4.72
CA GLY A 5 27.76 7.60 5.15
C GLY A 5 27.18 6.56 4.19
N TYR A 6 27.73 5.35 4.21
CA TYR A 6 27.24 4.21 3.46
C TYR A 6 27.16 2.99 4.37
N MET A 7 26.07 2.22 4.28
CA MET A 7 25.88 1.00 5.04
C MET A 7 25.09 0.01 4.19
N HIS A 8 25.50 -1.26 4.23
CA HIS A 8 24.87 -2.35 3.51
C HIS A 8 24.82 -3.61 4.38
N LYS A 9 23.78 -4.43 4.16
CA LYS A 9 23.58 -5.73 4.81
C LYS A 9 23.30 -6.77 3.74
N GLU A 10 24.16 -7.78 3.67
CA GLU A 10 24.06 -8.87 2.69
C GLU A 10 23.82 -10.19 3.42
N PRO A 11 22.70 -10.89 3.19
CA PRO A 11 22.43 -12.18 3.81
C PRO A 11 23.36 -13.26 3.23
N LEU A 12 23.96 -14.08 4.09
CA LEU A 12 24.89 -15.13 3.67
C LEU A 12 24.20 -16.41 3.15
N PHE A 13 23.00 -16.71 3.66
CA PHE A 13 22.31 -17.98 3.40
C PHE A 13 20.83 -17.81 2.99
N GLU A 14 20.23 -16.67 3.32
CA GLU A 14 18.84 -16.36 2.99
C GLU A 14 18.77 -15.70 1.61
N ALA A 15 17.92 -16.22 0.72
CA ALA A 15 17.72 -15.63 -0.59
C ALA A 15 16.96 -14.29 -0.47
N THR A 16 17.38 -13.28 -1.23
CA THR A 16 16.66 -12.02 -1.31
C THR A 16 15.35 -12.17 -2.07
N ALA A 17 14.34 -11.42 -1.63
CA ALA A 17 13.02 -11.35 -2.27
C ALA A 17 12.71 -9.90 -2.67
N SER A 18 11.65 -9.72 -3.46
CA SER A 18 11.16 -8.38 -3.81
C SER A 18 10.91 -7.49 -2.58
N LEU A 19 10.50 -8.10 -1.45
CA LEU A 19 10.29 -7.44 -0.16
C LEU A 19 11.56 -6.89 0.50
N ASP A 20 12.77 -7.24 0.04
CA ASP A 20 14.03 -6.62 0.50
C ASP A 20 14.30 -5.27 -0.18
N SER A 21 13.51 -4.89 -1.18
CA SER A 21 13.60 -3.58 -1.84
C SER A 21 13.15 -2.47 -0.89
N PHE A 22 13.78 -1.29 -0.96
CA PHE A 22 13.47 -0.19 -0.03
C PHE A 22 12.15 0.53 -0.30
N GLY A 23 11.43 0.23 -1.39
CA GLY A 23 10.00 0.59 -1.47
C GLY A 23 9.13 -0.16 -0.44
N ASN A 24 9.67 -1.21 0.16
CA ASN A 24 9.06 -1.96 1.26
C ASN A 24 9.54 -1.50 2.66
N VAL A 25 10.30 -0.40 2.75
CA VAL A 25 10.77 0.19 4.01
C VAL A 25 10.38 1.66 4.02
N GLU A 26 9.37 2.00 4.81
CA GLU A 26 8.88 3.37 4.96
C GLU A 26 8.95 3.79 6.43
N VAL A 27 8.58 5.04 6.72
CA VAL A 27 8.53 5.55 8.10
C VAL A 27 7.32 6.47 8.28
N SER A 28 6.61 6.29 9.39
CA SER A 28 5.50 7.17 9.76
C SER A 28 6.00 8.56 10.18
N PRO A 29 5.13 9.57 10.18
CA PRO A 29 5.35 10.79 10.96
C PRO A 29 5.46 10.50 12.47
N PRO A 30 5.88 11.48 13.29
CA PRO A 30 5.85 11.37 14.74
C PRO A 30 4.44 11.10 15.27
N VAL A 31 4.32 10.16 16.22
CA VAL A 31 3.03 9.73 16.77
C VAL A 31 3.10 9.49 18.28
N SER A 32 1.95 9.49 18.93
CA SER A 32 1.78 9.10 20.33
C SER A 32 0.73 8.00 20.41
N VAL A 33 1.08 6.88 21.05
CA VAL A 33 0.25 5.68 21.09
C VAL A 33 0.14 5.20 22.52
N ALA A 34 -1.08 5.21 23.07
CA ALA A 34 -1.37 4.77 24.45
C ALA A 34 -0.40 5.37 25.51
N GLY A 35 -0.08 6.66 25.40
CA GLY A 35 0.82 7.37 26.32
C GLY A 35 2.31 7.21 26.04
N LYS A 36 2.70 6.44 25.02
CA LYS A 36 4.09 6.33 24.56
C LYS A 36 4.33 7.20 23.33
N GLU A 37 5.36 8.03 23.40
CA GLU A 37 5.78 8.90 22.29
C GLU A 37 6.76 8.20 21.36
N TYR A 38 6.59 8.43 20.06
CA TYR A 38 7.51 8.05 18.99
C TYR A 38 7.90 9.32 18.22
N PRO A 39 8.83 10.14 18.75
CA PRO A 39 9.15 11.45 18.20
C PRO A 39 9.83 11.40 16.81
N LEU A 40 10.39 10.24 16.45
CA LEU A 40 10.99 9.98 15.14
C LEU A 40 10.09 9.12 14.22
N GLY A 41 8.82 8.96 14.62
CA GLY A 41 7.89 8.03 13.98
C GLY A 41 8.25 6.57 14.19
N ARG A 42 7.64 5.70 13.39
CA ARG A 42 7.87 4.26 13.41
C ARG A 42 8.15 3.75 12.00
N ILE A 43 9.17 2.90 11.86
CA ILE A 43 9.49 2.21 10.61
C ILE A 43 8.33 1.27 10.24
N LEU A 44 7.96 1.22 8.97
CA LEU A 44 6.93 0.35 8.42
C LEU A 44 7.58 -0.61 7.41
N ILE A 45 7.41 -1.92 7.62
CA ILE A 45 8.01 -2.96 6.77
C ILE A 45 6.93 -3.91 6.30
N GLY A 46 6.84 -4.18 5.01
CA GLY A 46 5.89 -5.17 4.49
C GLY A 46 6.36 -6.60 4.70
N SER A 47 5.40 -7.48 4.99
CA SER A 47 5.58 -8.85 5.43
C SER A 47 4.41 -9.73 4.96
N SER A 48 4.42 -10.99 5.38
CA SER A 48 3.34 -11.96 5.19
C SER A 48 2.75 -12.39 6.54
N PHE A 49 1.65 -13.15 6.53
CA PHE A 49 1.07 -13.65 7.77
C PHE A 49 2.01 -14.67 8.46
N PRO A 50 2.11 -14.70 9.80
CA PRO A 50 3.07 -15.54 10.52
C PRO A 50 3.04 -17.04 10.18
N ALA A 51 1.88 -17.58 9.82
CA ALA A 51 1.70 -19.00 9.47
C ALA A 51 1.73 -19.27 7.95
N SER A 52 1.93 -18.24 7.13
CA SER A 52 2.02 -18.40 5.68
C SER A 52 3.46 -18.66 5.25
N ALA A 53 3.65 -19.50 4.23
CA ALA A 53 4.93 -19.61 3.52
C ALA A 53 5.16 -18.40 2.58
N GLY A 54 4.69 -17.22 2.99
CA GLY A 54 4.75 -15.99 2.21
C GLY A 54 6.13 -15.34 2.24
N ARG A 55 6.33 -14.35 1.36
CA ARG A 55 7.59 -13.61 1.35
C ARG A 55 7.72 -12.78 2.62
N ARG A 56 8.96 -12.53 3.04
CA ARG A 56 9.30 -11.60 4.12
C ARG A 56 10.65 -10.98 3.81
N MET A 57 10.86 -9.75 4.27
CA MET A 57 12.19 -9.16 4.28
C MET A 57 13.16 -10.08 5.03
N THR A 58 14.38 -10.19 4.54
CA THR A 58 15.44 -11.00 5.14
C THR A 58 15.60 -10.68 6.62
N ARG A 59 15.87 -11.71 7.42
CA ARG A 59 16.05 -11.56 8.86
C ARG A 59 17.18 -10.59 9.18
N LEU A 60 18.27 -10.61 8.39
CA LEU A 60 19.41 -9.72 8.60
C LEU A 60 19.02 -8.24 8.55
N VAL A 61 18.22 -7.84 7.55
CA VAL A 61 17.77 -6.45 7.40
C VAL A 61 16.76 -6.10 8.50
N ARG A 62 15.82 -7.00 8.80
CA ARG A 62 14.86 -6.78 9.91
C ARG A 62 15.58 -6.58 11.24
N ASP A 63 16.48 -7.50 11.62
CA ASP A 63 17.23 -7.43 12.87
C ASP A 63 18.06 -6.14 12.93
N PHE A 64 18.62 -5.69 11.81
CA PHE A 64 19.30 -4.39 11.72
C PHE A 64 18.34 -3.21 12.03
N LEU A 65 17.15 -3.17 11.42
CA LEU A 65 16.18 -2.09 11.66
C LEU A 65 15.67 -2.09 13.11
N TYR A 66 15.38 -3.27 13.68
CA TYR A 66 14.99 -3.39 15.09
C TYR A 66 16.12 -2.97 16.05
N ALA A 67 17.38 -3.26 15.71
CA ALA A 67 18.53 -2.89 16.53
C ALA A 67 18.75 -1.37 16.64
N GLN A 68 18.18 -0.56 15.74
CA GLN A 68 18.25 0.91 15.84
C GLN A 68 17.41 1.48 16.97
N ARG A 69 16.37 0.75 17.42
CA ARG A 69 15.48 1.02 18.57
C ARG A 69 14.60 2.27 18.49
N VAL A 70 15.12 3.38 17.99
CA VAL A 70 14.50 4.72 18.10
C VAL A 70 13.25 4.92 17.22
N GLN A 71 13.05 4.06 16.22
CA GLN A 71 11.87 4.07 15.33
C GLN A 71 11.09 2.75 15.37
N ALA A 72 11.26 1.94 16.43
CA ALA A 72 10.47 0.75 16.78
C ALA A 72 9.57 0.17 15.65
N PRO A 73 10.14 -0.65 14.72
CA PRO A 73 9.46 -1.07 13.51
C PRO A 73 8.09 -1.75 13.72
N VAL A 74 7.22 -1.63 12.71
CA VAL A 74 5.91 -2.28 12.59
C VAL A 74 5.89 -3.07 11.29
N GLU A 75 5.47 -4.34 11.35
CA GLU A 75 5.28 -5.16 10.17
C GLU A 75 3.84 -5.07 9.65
N LEU A 76 3.70 -4.76 8.36
CA LEU A 76 2.45 -4.66 7.62
C LEU A 76 2.27 -5.87 6.71
N TYR A 77 1.04 -6.15 6.29
CA TYR A 77 0.76 -7.19 5.31
C TYR A 77 0.85 -6.64 3.88
N SER A 78 1.98 -6.89 3.20
CA SER A 78 2.21 -6.46 1.81
C SER A 78 2.31 -7.62 0.83
N ASP A 79 2.47 -8.86 1.32
CA ASP A 79 2.69 -10.02 0.45
C ASP A 79 1.49 -10.32 -0.46
N TRP A 80 0.33 -9.69 -0.31
CA TRP A 80 -0.77 -9.76 -1.27
C TRP A 80 -0.48 -9.05 -2.61
N LEU A 81 0.49 -8.13 -2.67
CA LEU A 81 0.93 -7.44 -3.88
C LEU A 81 1.99 -8.24 -4.64
N ALA A 82 2.04 -8.13 -5.96
CA ALA A 82 3.03 -8.84 -6.78
C ALA A 82 4.45 -8.35 -6.51
N VAL A 83 4.65 -7.03 -6.41
CA VAL A 83 5.93 -6.44 -5.97
C VAL A 83 6.07 -6.58 -4.46
N GLY A 84 5.02 -6.28 -3.69
CA GLY A 84 5.00 -6.58 -2.25
C GLY A 84 5.51 -5.44 -1.38
N ASN A 85 5.43 -4.21 -1.87
CA ASN A 85 5.96 -3.03 -1.20
C ASN A 85 4.87 -2.25 -0.47
N VAL A 86 5.18 -1.72 0.71
CA VAL A 86 4.23 -0.89 1.49
C VAL A 86 3.89 0.42 0.79
N ASN A 87 4.83 1.01 0.05
CA ASN A 87 4.59 2.26 -0.68
C ASN A 87 3.55 2.13 -1.81
N GLU A 88 3.16 0.91 -2.16
CA GLU A 88 2.08 0.66 -3.12
C GLU A 88 0.69 0.81 -2.49
N PHE A 89 0.54 1.00 -1.19
CA PHE A 89 -0.81 1.14 -0.61
C PHE A 89 -0.93 2.12 0.54
N VAL A 90 0.17 2.60 1.12
CA VAL A 90 0.15 3.61 2.18
C VAL A 90 1.18 4.69 1.91
N ASN A 91 0.80 5.95 2.20
CA ASN A 91 1.68 7.11 2.15
C ASN A 91 1.24 8.15 3.20
N PHE A 92 2.06 9.16 3.48
CA PHE A 92 1.74 10.22 4.42
C PHE A 92 1.99 11.59 3.81
N VAL A 93 1.05 12.51 4.02
CA VAL A 93 1.16 13.91 3.56
C VAL A 93 1.00 14.88 4.72
N PRO A 94 1.72 16.01 4.72
CA PRO A 94 1.60 17.01 5.76
C PRO A 94 0.27 17.77 5.67
N THR A 95 -0.24 18.22 6.81
CA THR A 95 -1.41 19.09 6.94
C THR A 95 -1.13 20.26 7.88
N SER A 96 -1.96 21.30 7.79
CA SER A 96 -1.86 22.50 8.63
C SER A 96 -2.61 22.38 9.96
N ASP A 97 -3.43 21.34 10.14
CA ASP A 97 -4.23 21.13 11.33
C ASP A 97 -3.42 20.53 12.50
N LYS A 98 -4.09 20.28 13.63
CA LYS A 98 -3.44 19.83 14.87
C LYS A 98 -2.67 18.52 14.71
N LYS A 99 -3.15 17.59 13.87
CA LYS A 99 -2.48 16.30 13.64
C LYS A 99 -1.22 16.43 12.77
N ARG A 100 -1.14 17.47 11.94
CA ARG A 100 0.01 17.80 11.07
C ARG A 100 0.26 16.83 9.92
N PHE A 101 -0.48 15.73 9.83
CA PHE A 101 -0.43 14.82 8.69
C PHE A 101 -1.78 14.15 8.41
N ARG A 102 -1.86 13.51 7.24
CA ARG A 102 -2.86 12.50 6.89
C ARG A 102 -2.19 11.26 6.32
N MET A 103 -2.76 10.11 6.63
CA MET A 103 -2.40 8.85 6.00
C MET A 103 -3.23 8.68 4.74
N LEU A 104 -2.58 8.53 3.60
CA LEU A 104 -3.20 8.17 2.34
C LEU A 104 -3.23 6.64 2.25
N LEU A 105 -4.37 6.08 1.88
CA LEU A 105 -4.55 4.64 1.75
C LEU A 105 -5.20 4.32 0.41
N ALA A 106 -4.60 3.42 -0.37
CA ALA A 106 -5.22 2.93 -1.60
C ALA A 106 -6.58 2.30 -1.29
N SER A 107 -7.61 2.54 -2.11
CA SER A 107 -8.97 2.07 -1.83
C SER A 107 -9.74 1.66 -3.09
N PRO A 108 -9.82 0.34 -3.37
CA PRO A 108 -10.77 -0.21 -4.35
C PRO A 108 -12.22 0.21 -4.10
N ALA A 109 -12.66 0.22 -2.85
CA ALA A 109 -14.02 0.62 -2.50
C ALA A 109 -14.32 2.07 -2.92
N ALA A 110 -13.38 3.00 -2.70
CA ALA A 110 -13.51 4.38 -3.15
C ALA A 110 -13.58 4.49 -4.68
N CYS A 111 -12.79 3.70 -5.42
CA CYS A 111 -12.83 3.67 -6.88
C CYS A 111 -14.16 3.15 -7.43
N TYR A 112 -14.67 2.03 -6.90
CA TYR A 112 -15.99 1.50 -7.30
C TYR A 112 -17.13 2.45 -6.98
N ARG A 113 -17.07 3.15 -5.83
CA ARG A 113 -18.07 4.17 -5.46
C ARG A 113 -18.06 5.31 -6.49
N LEU A 114 -16.88 5.87 -6.79
CA LEU A 114 -16.73 6.92 -7.80
C LEU A 114 -17.26 6.49 -9.17
N PHE A 115 -16.92 5.28 -9.63
CA PHE A 115 -17.39 4.77 -10.91
C PHE A 115 -18.90 4.57 -10.95
N ARG A 116 -19.52 4.08 -9.86
CA ARG A 116 -20.98 3.96 -9.77
C ARG A 116 -21.68 5.31 -9.77
N GLU A 117 -21.12 6.32 -9.11
CA GLU A 117 -21.61 7.70 -9.15
C GLU A 117 -21.58 8.24 -10.58
N LYS A 118 -20.44 8.11 -11.27
CA LYS A 118 -20.30 8.56 -12.66
C LYS A 118 -21.19 7.80 -13.64
N GLN A 119 -21.42 6.50 -13.42
CA GLN A 119 -22.40 5.74 -14.19
C GLN A 119 -23.82 6.31 -14.02
N LYS A 120 -24.24 6.63 -12.79
CA LYS A 120 -25.56 7.23 -12.49
C LYS A 120 -25.72 8.63 -13.09
N GLU A 121 -24.63 9.39 -13.19
CA GLU A 121 -24.58 10.70 -13.88
C GLU A 121 -24.60 10.57 -15.42
N GLY A 122 -24.75 9.37 -15.99
CA GLY A 122 -24.78 9.13 -17.43
C GLY A 122 -23.40 9.02 -18.09
N GLN A 123 -22.31 8.98 -17.32
CA GLN A 123 -20.93 8.91 -17.82
C GLN A 123 -20.40 7.47 -17.92
N GLY A 124 -21.27 6.46 -17.95
CA GLY A 124 -20.86 5.04 -17.99
C GLY A 124 -19.97 4.65 -19.19
N GLU A 125 -20.08 5.37 -20.31
CA GLU A 125 -19.25 5.17 -21.52
C GLU A 125 -17.93 5.95 -21.49
N ALA A 126 -17.63 6.67 -20.41
CA ALA A 126 -16.34 7.35 -20.25
C ALA A 126 -15.20 6.33 -20.34
N THR A 127 -14.27 6.58 -21.26
CA THR A 127 -13.19 5.64 -21.60
C THR A 127 -11.95 5.91 -20.76
N MET A 128 -11.43 4.85 -20.13
CA MET A 128 -10.14 4.84 -19.43
C MET A 128 -8.98 4.70 -20.43
N PHE A 129 -7.78 5.14 -20.02
CA PHE A 129 -6.54 5.02 -20.80
C PHE A 129 -6.47 5.80 -22.12
N LYS A 130 -7.35 6.80 -22.31
CA LYS A 130 -7.34 7.69 -23.48
C LYS A 130 -5.93 8.28 -23.71
N GLY A 131 -5.45 8.19 -24.94
CA GLY A 131 -4.14 8.73 -25.34
C GLY A 131 -2.97 7.76 -25.12
N LYS A 132 -3.21 6.54 -24.61
CA LYS A 132 -2.21 5.48 -24.57
C LYS A 132 -2.39 4.55 -25.78
N GLY A 133 -1.59 4.71 -26.83
CA GLY A 133 -1.60 3.90 -28.07
C GLY A 133 -1.18 2.42 -27.91
N THR A 134 -1.59 1.77 -26.82
CA THR A 134 -1.29 0.38 -26.46
C THR A 134 -2.48 -0.52 -26.81
N ALA A 135 -2.31 -1.84 -26.73
CA ALA A 135 -3.41 -2.82 -26.90
C ALA A 135 -4.57 -2.68 -25.88
N LEU A 136 -4.46 -1.83 -24.86
CA LEU A 136 -5.56 -1.45 -23.98
C LEU A 136 -6.51 -0.43 -24.63
N ASP A 137 -6.00 0.43 -25.52
CA ASP A 137 -6.78 1.41 -26.29
C ASP A 137 -7.74 0.68 -27.25
N THR A 138 -7.29 -0.45 -27.83
CA THR A 138 -8.08 -1.24 -28.80
C THR A 138 -9.28 -1.94 -28.17
N LYS A 139 -9.30 -2.14 -26.85
CA LYS A 139 -10.43 -2.77 -26.13
C LYS A 139 -11.48 -1.78 -25.61
N ARG A 140 -11.26 -0.46 -25.75
CA ARG A 140 -12.13 0.62 -25.24
C ARG A 140 -12.66 0.30 -23.84
N MET A 141 -11.82 0.42 -22.82
CA MET A 141 -12.26 0.14 -21.44
C MET A 141 -13.07 1.31 -20.90
N THR A 142 -14.36 1.06 -20.62
CA THR A 142 -15.29 2.07 -20.09
C THR A 142 -15.64 1.78 -18.64
N ILE A 143 -16.20 2.78 -17.94
CA ILE A 143 -16.73 2.61 -16.58
C ILE A 143 -17.74 1.45 -16.54
N ASN A 144 -18.67 1.38 -17.49
CA ASN A 144 -19.65 0.30 -17.60
C ASN A 144 -18.99 -1.08 -17.65
N LYS A 145 -17.95 -1.26 -18.47
CA LYS A 145 -17.23 -2.54 -18.59
C LYS A 145 -16.46 -2.92 -17.33
N VAL A 146 -15.93 -1.95 -16.58
CA VAL A 146 -15.27 -2.22 -15.30
C VAL A 146 -16.30 -2.65 -14.25
N LEU A 147 -17.42 -1.93 -14.16
CA LEU A 147 -18.48 -2.22 -13.19
C LEU A 147 -19.22 -3.53 -13.47
N SER A 148 -19.32 -3.96 -14.73
CA SER A 148 -19.95 -5.22 -15.13
C SER A 148 -19.02 -6.43 -15.08
N ASN A 149 -17.77 -6.27 -14.63
CA ASN A 149 -16.80 -7.36 -14.55
C ASN A 149 -16.78 -7.96 -13.14
N ASP A 150 -17.53 -9.03 -12.95
CA ASP A 150 -17.66 -9.71 -11.64
C ASP A 150 -16.34 -10.27 -11.11
N VAL A 151 -15.48 -10.78 -11.99
CA VAL A 151 -14.15 -11.29 -11.60
C VAL A 151 -13.29 -10.16 -11.04
N LEU A 152 -13.25 -9.02 -11.73
CA LEU A 152 -12.50 -7.86 -11.26
C LEU A 152 -13.08 -7.31 -9.94
N ALA A 153 -14.40 -7.32 -9.78
CA ALA A 153 -15.06 -6.92 -8.54
C ALA A 153 -14.69 -7.84 -7.37
N GLN A 154 -14.72 -9.16 -7.55
CA GLN A 154 -14.32 -10.13 -6.53
C GLN A 154 -12.83 -9.98 -6.15
N GLN A 155 -11.96 -9.78 -7.13
CA GLN A 155 -10.53 -9.53 -6.89
C GLN A 155 -10.33 -8.27 -6.04
N ASN A 156 -11.03 -7.18 -6.36
CA ASN A 156 -10.89 -5.93 -5.62
C ASN A 156 -11.56 -5.94 -4.24
N GLN A 157 -12.59 -6.75 -4.02
CA GLN A 157 -13.11 -7.04 -2.68
C GLN A 157 -12.07 -7.76 -1.82
N TYR A 158 -11.34 -8.72 -2.39
CA TYR A 158 -10.22 -9.35 -1.69
C TYR A 158 -9.12 -8.34 -1.36
N VAL A 159 -8.69 -7.54 -2.33
CA VAL A 159 -7.66 -6.50 -2.12
C VAL A 159 -8.09 -5.48 -1.07
N GLN A 160 -9.35 -5.05 -1.07
CA GLN A 160 -9.88 -4.15 -0.03
C GLN A 160 -9.73 -4.76 1.36
N ARG A 161 -10.04 -6.05 1.55
CA ARG A 161 -9.82 -6.72 2.84
C ARG A 161 -8.35 -6.77 3.26
N CYS A 162 -7.43 -6.93 2.32
CA CYS A 162 -5.99 -6.86 2.61
C CYS A 162 -5.58 -5.45 3.07
N ILE A 163 -6.12 -4.42 2.44
CA ILE A 163 -5.90 -3.02 2.83
C ILE A 163 -6.53 -2.72 4.19
N ASP A 164 -7.77 -3.16 4.44
CA ASP A 164 -8.49 -2.94 5.69
C ASP A 164 -7.75 -3.59 6.88
N TRP A 165 -7.18 -4.78 6.67
CA TRP A 165 -6.31 -5.42 7.66
C TRP A 165 -5.13 -4.53 8.06
N ASN A 166 -4.49 -3.88 7.08
CA ASN A 166 -3.41 -2.93 7.33
C ASN A 166 -3.91 -1.64 7.97
N ARG A 167 -5.10 -1.15 7.58
CA ARG A 167 -5.74 0.01 8.21
C ARG A 167 -5.87 -0.20 9.72
N ASP A 168 -6.31 -1.39 10.13
CA ASP A 168 -6.46 -1.73 11.55
C ASP A 168 -5.12 -1.80 12.29
N ILE A 169 -4.10 -2.41 11.67
CA ILE A 169 -2.74 -2.42 12.23
C ILE A 169 -2.22 -0.99 12.39
N LEU A 170 -2.32 -0.16 11.35
CA LEU A 170 -1.81 1.20 11.34
C LEU A 170 -2.53 2.07 12.38
N LYS A 171 -3.87 1.98 12.47
CA LYS A 171 -4.64 2.68 13.50
C LYS A 171 -4.19 2.30 14.91
N LYS A 172 -3.99 1.01 15.17
CA LYS A 172 -3.53 0.51 16.47
C LYS A 172 -2.10 0.95 16.77
N GLU A 173 -1.17 0.73 15.85
CA GLU A 173 0.27 0.88 16.08
C GLU A 173 0.77 2.32 15.95
N LEU A 174 -0.03 3.21 15.34
CA LEU A 174 0.27 4.63 15.15
C LEU A 174 -0.73 5.57 15.85
N GLY A 175 -1.77 5.04 16.52
CA GLY A 175 -2.76 5.86 17.21
C GLY A 175 -3.56 6.76 16.26
N LEU A 176 -3.98 6.21 15.12
CA LEU A 176 -4.76 6.94 14.11
C LEU A 176 -6.26 6.76 14.30
N LEU A 177 -7.01 7.83 14.03
CA LEU A 177 -8.45 7.82 13.92
C LEU A 177 -8.86 7.80 12.45
N GLU A 178 -10.14 7.51 12.15
CA GLU A 178 -10.64 7.53 10.77
C GLU A 178 -10.48 8.90 10.11
N GLU A 179 -10.58 9.99 10.87
CA GLU A 179 -10.36 11.36 10.38
C GLU A 179 -8.91 11.67 9.97
N ASP A 180 -7.96 10.82 10.41
CA ASP A 180 -6.55 10.92 10.02
C ASP A 180 -6.27 10.25 8.67
N ILE A 181 -7.25 9.54 8.09
CA ILE A 181 -7.08 8.67 6.92
C ILE A 181 -7.86 9.22 5.72
N ILE A 182 -7.21 9.28 4.57
CA ILE A 182 -7.83 9.62 3.29
C ILE A 182 -7.72 8.42 2.36
N ASP A 183 -8.87 7.88 1.97
CA ASP A 183 -8.97 6.80 0.99
C ASP A 183 -8.83 7.35 -0.44
N LEU A 184 -7.78 6.92 -1.14
CA LEU A 184 -7.54 7.28 -2.53
C LEU A 184 -8.07 6.20 -3.49
N PRO A 185 -8.88 6.55 -4.50
CA PRO A 185 -9.37 5.60 -5.49
C PRO A 185 -8.22 4.85 -6.19
N ALA A 186 -8.13 3.55 -5.93
CA ALA A 186 -7.18 2.65 -6.56
C ALA A 186 -7.91 1.42 -7.11
N LEU A 187 -7.37 0.75 -8.11
CA LEU A 187 -7.95 -0.49 -8.63
C LEU A 187 -6.83 -1.46 -8.98
N PHE A 188 -7.06 -2.74 -8.71
CA PHE A 188 -6.08 -3.80 -8.91
C PHE A 188 -6.67 -4.92 -9.75
N LYS A 189 -5.78 -5.77 -10.29
CA LYS A 189 -6.14 -7.09 -10.81
C LYS A 189 -5.18 -8.12 -10.22
N LEU A 190 -5.62 -9.36 -10.06
CA LEU A 190 -4.73 -10.43 -9.62
C LEU A 190 -3.99 -11.02 -10.82
N ASP A 191 -2.69 -11.28 -10.65
CA ASP A 191 -1.88 -12.04 -11.59
C ASP A 191 -2.13 -13.56 -11.48
N LYS A 192 -1.35 -14.35 -12.21
CA LYS A 192 -1.50 -15.83 -12.23
C LYS A 192 -1.16 -16.48 -10.89
N GLN A 193 -0.43 -15.78 -10.03
CA GLN A 193 -0.02 -16.21 -8.70
C GLN A 193 -1.01 -15.74 -7.62
N GLY A 194 -2.10 -15.07 -8.01
CA GLY A 194 -3.09 -14.52 -7.09
C GLY A 194 -2.61 -13.26 -6.37
N LYS A 195 -1.54 -12.61 -6.86
CA LYS A 195 -0.98 -11.38 -6.29
C LYS A 195 -1.50 -10.16 -7.04
N ALA A 196 -1.75 -9.08 -6.32
CA ALA A 196 -2.32 -7.87 -6.90
C ALA A 196 -1.28 -7.06 -7.68
N VAL A 197 -1.67 -6.58 -8.86
CA VAL A 197 -0.96 -5.55 -9.62
C VAL A 197 -1.91 -4.37 -9.90
N PRO A 198 -1.40 -3.13 -9.97
CA PRO A 198 -2.23 -1.98 -10.29
C PRO A 198 -2.94 -2.13 -11.65
N TYR A 199 -4.24 -1.87 -11.69
CA TYR A 199 -5.03 -1.87 -12.92
C TYR A 199 -4.79 -0.60 -13.76
N PHE A 200 -4.59 0.52 -13.07
CA PHE A 200 -4.09 1.79 -13.60
C PHE A 200 -2.98 2.30 -12.67
N PRO A 201 -2.16 3.31 -13.06
CA PRO A 201 -1.09 3.82 -12.21
C PRO A 201 -1.57 4.15 -10.80
N ASN A 202 -0.87 3.63 -9.81
CA ASN A 202 -1.23 3.84 -8.42
C ASN A 202 -0.89 5.27 -8.00
N THR A 203 -1.80 5.92 -7.28
CA THR A 203 -1.70 7.35 -6.94
C THR A 203 -1.57 7.62 -5.45
N VAL A 204 -1.40 6.56 -4.64
CA VAL A 204 -1.08 6.69 -3.22
C VAL A 204 0.33 7.25 -3.04
#